data_AF-A0A848NW93-F1
#
_entry.id   AF-A0A848NW93-F1
#
_cell.length_a   1.000
_cell.length_b   1.000
_cell.length_c   1.000
_cell.angle_alpha   90.00
_cell.angle_beta   90.00
_cell.angle_gamma   90.00
#
_symmetry.space_group_name_H-M   'P 1'
#
loop_
_entity.id
_entity.type
_entity.pdbx_description
1 polymer ?
#
loop_
_entity_poly.entity_id
_entity_poly.type
_entity_poly.pdbx_seq_one_letter_code
_entity_poly.pdbx_strand_id
1 'polypeptide(L)' 'MADAADIAGYHEETFHAALLTVVRRAAHMPVRRTGACRFCGERISLDRAFCDIDCRDDHEREERIRELSGSRRV' A
#
# COMPACT_ATOMS: atom_id res chain seq x y z
N MET A 1 -1.65 32.16 23.11
CA MET A 1 -0.37 32.02 22.38
C MET A 1 -0.22 30.52 22.17
N ALA A 2 -0.18 30.03 20.94
CA ALA A 2 0.04 28.61 20.69
C ALA A 2 1.55 28.35 20.85
N ASP A 3 1.92 27.40 21.71
CA ASP A 3 3.31 27.00 21.90
C ASP A 3 3.70 25.94 20.86
N ALA A 4 4.98 25.57 20.80
CA ALA A 4 5.49 24.54 19.92
C ALA A 4 4.74 23.20 20.08
N ALA A 5 4.24 22.91 21.29
CA ALA A 5 3.42 21.72 21.56
C ALA A 5 2.04 21.78 20.87
N ASP A 6 1.39 22.94 20.86
CA ASP A 6 0.10 23.12 20.21
C ASP A 6 0.22 22.98 18.68
N ILE A 7 1.33 23.51 18.12
CA ILE A 7 1.64 23.42 16.70
C ILE A 7 1.93 21.96 16.32
N ALA A 8 2.74 21.24 17.10
CA ALA A 8 3.06 19.84 16.85
C ALA A 8 1.80 18.96 16.86
N GLY A 9 0.92 19.13 17.86
CA GLY A 9 -0.33 18.37 17.96
C GLY A 9 -1.26 18.57 16.75
N TYR A 10 -1.36 19.79 16.24
CA TYR A 10 -2.14 20.07 15.03
C TYR A 10 -1.55 19.39 13.78
N HIS A 11 -0.22 19.36 13.65
CA HIS A 11 0.44 18.66 12.55
C HIS A 11 0.23 17.14 12.61
N GLU A 12 0.31 16.55 13.80
CA GLU A 12 0.08 15.12 14.00
C GLU A 12 -1.35 14.72 13.66
N GLU A 13 -2.34 15.48 14.12
CA GLU A 13 -3.76 15.23 13.85
C GLU A 13 -4.06 15.32 12.34
N THR A 14 -3.57 16.37 11.69
CA THR A 14 -3.78 16.57 10.24
C THR A 14 -3.09 15.49 9.41
N PHE A 15 -1.88 15.08 9.79
CA PHE A 15 -1.16 14.00 9.12
C PHE A 15 -1.87 12.66 9.30
N HIS A 16 -2.31 12.34 10.52
CA HIS A 16 -3.02 11.09 10.81
C HIS A 16 -4.35 11.01 10.03
N ALA A 17 -5.12 12.10 9.99
CA ALA A 17 -6.34 12.19 9.20
C ALA A 17 -6.08 11.97 7.70
N ALA A 18 -5.01 12.56 7.16
CA ALA A 18 -4.62 12.38 5.76
C ALA A 18 -4.30 10.91 5.45
N LEU A 19 -3.49 10.24 6.28
CA LEU A 19 -3.14 8.82 6.10
C LEU A 19 -4.38 7.91 6.08
N LEU A 20 -5.32 8.11 7.02
CA LEU A 20 -6.55 7.33 7.08
C LEU A 20 -7.40 7.48 5.81
N THR A 21 -7.46 8.69 5.23
CA THR A 21 -8.21 8.91 3.99
C THR A 21 -7.60 8.19 2.78
N VAL A 22 -6.26 8.13 2.70
CA VAL A 22 -5.53 7.44 1.64
C VAL A 22 -5.78 5.93 1.72
N VAL A 23 -5.64 5.34 2.91
CA VAL A 23 -5.86 3.90 3.12
C VAL A 23 -7.30 3.50 2.80
N ARG A 24 -8.29 4.29 3.24
CA ARG A 24 -9.70 4.03 2.92
C ARG A 24 -9.97 4.08 1.42
N ARG A 25 -9.41 5.05 0.70
CA ARG A 25 -9.55 5.15 -0.76
C ARG A 25 -8.91 3.97 -1.50
N ALA A 26 -7.74 3.51 -1.04
CA ALA A 26 -7.08 2.35 -1.60
C ALA A 26 -7.90 1.05 -1.39
N ALA A 27 -8.53 0.89 -0.23
CA ALA A 27 -9.35 -0.28 0.10
C ALA A 27 -10.60 -0.43 -0.80
N HIS A 28 -11.15 0.67 -1.31
CA HIS A 28 -12.35 0.66 -2.16
C HIS A 28 -12.06 0.59 -3.66
N MET A 29 -10.79 0.56 -4.08
CA MET A 29 -10.51 0.34 -5.49
C MET A 29 -10.86 -1.10 -5.89
N PRO A 30 -11.76 -1.30 -6.86
CA PRO A 30 -12.06 -2.63 -7.35
C PRO A 30 -10.81 -3.19 -8.01
N VAL A 31 -10.10 -4.05 -7.27
CA VAL A 31 -9.01 -4.86 -7.81
C VAL A 31 -9.62 -5.67 -8.94
N ARG A 32 -9.34 -5.30 -10.19
CA ARG A 32 -9.75 -6.07 -11.36
C ARG A 32 -9.23 -7.49 -11.16
N ARG A 33 -10.13 -8.41 -10.83
CA ARG A 33 -9.81 -9.81 -10.59
C ARG A 33 -9.63 -10.46 -11.95
N THR A 34 -8.37 -10.62 -12.36
CA THR A 34 -7.97 -11.09 -13.70
C THR A 34 -8.07 -12.60 -13.86
N GLY A 35 -8.29 -13.35 -12.78
CA GLY A 35 -8.26 -14.82 -12.79
C GLY A 35 -6.85 -15.39 -13.00
N ALA A 36 -5.82 -14.57 -12.81
CA ALA A 36 -4.43 -14.94 -12.93
C ALA A 36 -3.62 -14.37 -11.76
N CYS A 37 -2.62 -15.12 -11.29
CA CYS A 37 -1.70 -14.70 -10.25
C CYS A 37 -0.98 -13.42 -10.68
N ARG A 38 -0.94 -12.42 -9.81
CA ARG A 38 -0.29 -11.14 -10.09
C ARG A 38 1.23 -11.23 -10.20
N PHE A 39 1.84 -12.26 -9.63
CA PHE A 39 3.28 -12.48 -9.64
C PHE A 39 3.71 -13.41 -10.78
N CYS A 40 3.28 -14.67 -10.78
CA CYS A 40 3.71 -15.67 -11.76
C CYS A 40 2.82 -15.79 -13.01
N GLY A 41 1.61 -15.20 -13.00
CA GLY A 41 0.67 -15.27 -14.13
C GLY A 41 -0.15 -16.57 -14.24
N GLU A 42 -0.02 -17.51 -13.30
CA GLU A 42 -0.77 -18.76 -13.31
C GLU A 42 -2.28 -18.55 -13.15
N ARG A 43 -3.13 -19.41 -13.76
CA ARG A 43 -4.58 -19.32 -13.63
C ARG A 43 -5.02 -19.67 -12.21
N ILE A 44 -5.66 -18.72 -11.54
CA ILE A 44 -6.17 -18.87 -10.17
C ILE A 44 -7.65 -18.53 -10.12
N SER A 45 -8.33 -19.00 -9.07
CA SER A 45 -9.72 -18.63 -8.84
C SER A 45 -9.88 -17.11 -8.85
N LEU A 46 -10.97 -16.63 -9.44
CA LEU A 46 -11.35 -15.20 -9.41
C LEU A 46 -11.48 -14.65 -7.99
N ASP A 47 -11.47 -15.50 -6.96
CA ASP A 47 -11.48 -15.05 -5.57
C ASP A 47 -10.10 -14.67 -5.00
N ARG A 48 -9.01 -15.06 -5.68
CA ARG A 48 -7.64 -14.90 -5.20
C ARG A 48 -6.83 -13.96 -6.11
N ALA A 49 -5.85 -13.28 -5.53
CA ALA A 49 -4.89 -12.44 -6.25
C ALA A 49 -3.55 -13.15 -6.53
N PHE A 50 -3.25 -14.20 -5.74
CA PHE A 50 -2.02 -15.00 -5.82
C PHE A 50 -2.35 -16.50 -5.75
N CYS A 51 -1.51 -17.34 -6.37
CA CYS A 51 -1.66 -18.81 -6.35
C CYS A 51 -1.35 -19.39 -4.97
N ASP A 52 -0.29 -18.91 -4.32
CA ASP A 52 0.22 -19.38 -3.03
C ASP A 52 0.76 -18.23 -2.17
N ILE A 53 1.32 -18.59 -1.00
CA ILE A 53 1.90 -17.65 -0.04
C ILE A 53 3.23 -17.11 -0.56
N ASP A 54 4.02 -17.93 -1.25
CA ASP A 54 5.34 -17.54 -1.76
C ASP A 54 5.21 -16.42 -2.79
N CYS A 55 4.29 -16.54 -3.76
CA CYS A 55 3.99 -15.51 -4.75
C CYS A 55 3.45 -14.21 -4.15
N ARG A 56 2.79 -14.29 -2.98
CA ARG A 56 2.34 -13.09 -2.26
C ARG A 56 3.53 -12.40 -1.61
N ASP A 57 4.38 -13.15 -0.91
CA ASP A 57 5.53 -12.60 -0.18
C ASP A 57 6.57 -11.99 -1.13
N ASP A 58 6.86 -12.67 -2.25
CA ASP A 58 7.76 -12.15 -3.28
C ASP A 58 7.22 -10.85 -3.90
N HIS A 59 5.92 -10.79 -4.20
CA HIS A 59 5.30 -9.55 -4.71
C HIS A 59 5.36 -8.41 -3.68
N GLU A 60 5.09 -8.67 -2.40
CA GLU A 60 5.21 -7.65 -1.34
C GLU A 60 6.67 -7.19 -1.16
N ARG A 61 7.63 -8.11 -1.30
CA ARG A 61 9.06 -7.81 -1.23
C ARG A 61 9.51 -6.94 -2.40
N GLU A 62 9.11 -7.27 -3.62
CA GLU A 62 9.43 -6.49 -4.81
C GLU A 62 8.86 -5.07 -4.73
N GLU A 63 7.60 -4.94 -4.31
CA GLU A 63 6.98 -3.62 -4.15
C GLU A 63 7.70 -2.80 -3.08
N ARG A 64 8.07 -3.41 -1.94
CA ARG A 64 8.87 -2.73 -0.90
C ARG A 64 10.24 -2.28 -1.42
N ILE A 65 10.92 -3.13 -2.20
CA ILE A 65 12.21 -2.78 -2.83
C ILE A 65 12.02 -1.67 -3.84
N ARG A 66 10.92 -1.67 -4.61
CA ARG A 66 10.59 -0.65 -5.60
C ARG A 66 10.29 0.70 -4.94
N GLU A 67 9.56 0.71 -3.83
CA GLU A 67 9.32 1.92 -3.02
C GLU A 67 10.64 2.50 -2.45
N LEU A 68 11.53 1.63 -1.96
CA LEU A 68 12.84 2.05 -1.47
C LEU A 68 13.78 2.53 -2.58
N SER A 69 13.87 1.80 -3.69
CA SER A 69 14.75 2.12 -4.83
C SER A 69 14.27 3.34 -5.61
N GLY A 70 12.96 3.59 -5.65
CA GLY A 70 12.38 4.83 -6.18
C GLY A 70 12.70 6.08 -5.35
N SER A 71 13.12 5.92 -4.09
CA SER A 71 13.53 7.02 -3.20
C SER A 71 15.01 7.38 -3.31
N ARG A 72 15.78 6.74 -4.21
CA ARG A 72 17.20 7.04 -4.44
C ARG A 72 17.44 7.65 -5.82
N ARG A 73 16.81 8.79 -6.08
CA ARG A 73 17.27 9.78 -7.08
C ARG A 73 17.64 11.07 -6.33
N VAL A 74 18.89 11.13 -5.88
CA VAL A 74 19.66 12.34 -5.61
C VAL A 74 21.05 12.09 -6.15
#